data_AF-B4WS33-F1
#
_entry.id   AF-B4WS33-F1
#
_cell.length_a   1.000
_cell.length_b   1.000
_cell.length_c   1.000
_cell.angle_alpha   90.00
_cell.angle_beta   90.00
_cell.angle_gamma   90.00
#
_symmetry.space_group_name_H-M   'P 1'
#
loop_
_entity.id
_entity.type
_entity.pdbx_description
1 polymer ?
#
loop_
_entity_poly.entity_id
_entity_poly.type
_entity_poly.pdbx_seq_one_letter_code
_entity_poly.pdbx_strand_id
1 'polypeptide(L)' 'MSHIQGLVIDFAEDLIGGAFRFDNPCATESCRCGAAFAIRQRSS' A
#
# COMPACT_ATOMS: atom_id res chain seq x y z
N MET A 1 -6.10 -10.76 11.20
CA MET A 1 -5.16 -10.49 10.08
C MET A 1 -5.93 -10.14 8.81
N SER A 2 -6.82 -9.14 8.84
CA SER A 2 -7.63 -8.72 7.67
C SER A 2 -7.03 -7.54 6.91
N HIS A 3 -6.11 -6.80 7.52
CA HIS A 3 -5.59 -5.52 6.99
C HIS A 3 -4.58 -5.68 5.84
N ILE A 4 -3.99 -6.87 5.70
CA ILE A 4 -2.93 -7.19 4.73
C ILE A 4 -3.31 -8.40 3.86
N GLN A 5 -4.58 -8.80 3.87
CA GLN A 5 -5.01 -9.96 3.11
C GLN A 5 -4.99 -9.63 1.62
N GLY A 6 -4.18 -10.37 0.86
CA GLY A 6 -3.98 -10.11 -0.56
C GLY A 6 -3.10 -8.89 -0.85
N LEU A 7 -2.39 -8.35 0.15
CA LEU A 7 -1.38 -7.31 -0.06
C LEU A 7 -0.26 -7.86 -0.95
N VAL A 8 -0.03 -7.21 -2.08
CA VAL A 8 1.11 -7.43 -2.97
C VAL A 8 2.13 -6.32 -2.74
N ILE A 9 3.39 -6.71 -2.62
CA ILE A 9 4.52 -5.79 -2.43
C ILE A 9 5.49 -6.01 -3.58
N ASP A 10 5.69 -4.95 -4.35
CA ASP A 10 6.65 -4.91 -5.45
C ASP A 10 7.76 -3.91 -5.16
N PHE A 11 8.94 -4.14 -5.72
CA PHE A 11 10.03 -3.18 -5.70
C PHE A 11 10.22 -2.59 -7.09
N ALA A 12 10.24 -1.26 -7.18
CA ALA A 12 10.43 -0.55 -8.44
C ALA A 12 11.64 0.38 -8.32
N GLU A 13 12.52 0.33 -9.33
CA GLU A 13 13.67 1.23 -9.45
C GLU A 13 13.48 2.22 -10.60
N ASP A 14 13.93 3.45 -10.36
CA ASP A 14 14.07 4.51 -11.35
C ASP A 14 15.51 5.05 -11.37
N LEU A 15 15.74 6.11 -12.14
CA LEU A 15 17.07 6.71 -12.32
C LEU A 15 17.63 7.36 -11.04
N ILE A 16 16.81 7.58 -10.02
CA ILE A 16 17.14 8.29 -8.77
C ILE A 16 17.19 7.29 -7.58
N GLY A 17 16.57 6.12 -7.69
CA GLY A 17 16.70 5.04 -6.73
C GLY A 17 15.55 4.04 -6.80
N GLY A 18 15.44 3.20 -5.75
CA GLY A 18 14.40 2.19 -5.63
C GLY A 18 13.44 2.42 -4.48
N ALA A 19 12.18 2.05 -4.65
CA ALA A 19 11.15 2.11 -3.62
C ALA A 19 10.20 0.92 -3.69
N PHE A 20 9.67 0.52 -2.53
CA PHE A 20 8.59 -0.45 -2.45
C PHE A 20 7.25 0.20 -2.82
N ARG A 21 6.43 -0.56 -3.54
CA ARG A 21 5.05 -0.24 -3.86
C ARG A 21 4.12 -1.23 -3.17
N PHE A 22 3.01 -0.72 -2.68
CA PHE A 22 2.02 -1.50 -1.96
C PHE A 22 0.71 -1.49 -2.76
N ASP A 23 0.27 -2.68 -3.18
CA ASP A 23 -1.05 -2.88 -3.77
C ASP A 23 -1.89 -3.71 -2.80
N ASN A 24 -2.85 -3.06 -2.14
CA ASN A 24 -3.70 -3.71 -1.14
C ASN A 24 -5.16 -3.62 -1.58
N PRO A 25 -5.83 -4.74 -1.89
CA PRO A 25 -7.24 -4.71 -2.29
C PRO A 25 -8.18 -4.24 -1.15
N CYS A 26 -7.71 -4.23 0.09
CA CYS A 26 -8.44 -3.69 1.23
C CYS A 26 -8.23 -2.18 1.45
N ALA A 27 -7.33 -1.54 0.70
CA ALA A 27 -7.10 -0.10 0.80
C ALA A 27 -8.33 0.68 0.35
N THR A 28 -8.78 1.60 1.18
CA THR A 28 -9.83 2.55 0.83
C THR A 28 -9.26 3.83 0.24
N GLU A 29 -8.01 4.15 0.58
CA GLU A 29 -7.26 5.29 0.05
C GLU A 29 -5.77 4.94 -0.05
N SER A 30 -5.10 5.47 -1.07
CA SER A 30 -3.65 5.29 -1.28
C SER A 30 -2.96 6.65 -1.40
N CYS A 31 -1.77 6.77 -0.82
CA CYS A 31 -0.92 7.95 -0.99
C CYS A 31 -0.56 8.10 -2.48
N ARG A 32 -0.56 9.33 -2.98
CA ARG A 32 -0.04 9.64 -4.32
C ARG A 32 1.43 9.21 -4.51
N CYS A 33 2.18 9.21 -3.42
CA CYS A 33 3.56 8.75 -3.35
C CYS A 33 3.72 7.23 -3.42
N GLY A 34 2.64 6.45 -3.32
CA GLY A 34 2.64 4.98 -3.37
C GLY A 34 3.20 4.27 -2.14
N ALA A 35 3.77 5.00 -1.17
CA ALA A 35 4.43 4.43 0.01
C ALA A 35 3.50 4.10 1.18
N ALA A 36 2.22 4.49 1.11
CA ALA A 36 1.26 4.30 2.19
C ALA A 36 -0.16 4.14 1.67
N PHE A 37 -1.01 3.46 2.44
CA PHE A 37 -2.43 3.30 2.20
C PHE A 37 -3.21 3.33 3.52
N ALA A 38 -4.49 3.70 3.46
CA ALA A 38 -5.41 3.65 4.57
C ALA A 38 -6.49 2.60 4.32
N ILE A 39 -6.91 1.95 5.40
CA ILE A 39 -8.07 1.04 5.42
C ILE A 39 -9.12 1.65 6.34
N ARG A 40 -10.40 1.41 6.07
CA ARG A 40 -11.47 1.82 6.97
C ARG A 40 -11.32 1.13 8.32
N GLN A 41 -10.88 1.89 9.33
CA GLN A 41 -10.96 1.50 10.72
C GLN A 41 -12.44 1.62 11.12
N ARG A 42 -13.10 0.49 11.35
CA ARG A 42 -14.43 0.50 11.95
C ARG A 42 -14.23 0.84 13.42
N SER A 43 -14.28 2.13 13.75
CA SER A 43 -14.30 2.62 15.13
C SER A 43 -15.57 2.09 15.78
N SER A 44 -15.44 1.10 16.65
CA SER A 44 -16.50 0.72 17.59
C SER A 44 -16.39 1.53 18.87
#